data_AF-A0A830BE95-F1
#
_entry.id   AF-A0A830BE95-F1
#
_cell.length_a   1.000
_cell.length_b   1.000
_cell.length_c   1.000
_cell.angle_alpha   90.00
_cell.angle_beta   90.00
_cell.angle_gamma   90.00
#
_symmetry.space_group_name_H-M   'P 1'
#
loop_
_entity.id
_entity.type
_entity.pdbx_description
1 polymer ?
#
loop_
_entity_poly.entity_id
_entity_poly.type
_entity_poly.pdbx_seq_one_letter_code
_entity_poly.pdbx_strand_id
1 'polypeptide(L)'
;MQTMFRLNVGGQYIPATTNGSDLSRIWYDDSPYVYGAAFGVTNKADSNVTIAYPSKESENIAPLDVYGTARSMGPNATVNVNYNLTWVFEVDVNFTYLVRLHFCDYRFEKVNQMVFTIFINNRTAEKEADVIGWSGGKGVPVYKDYATYVSGKNGDNLMWIALHPNVAVKPEFYDSILNGLEIFKVNDTRGNLAGPNPVPSKMRADDESQHGKTSHHPKTNKEGVIVGAVLGMFCMFLCVNYFFGDYSIREIICSA
;
A
#
# COMPACT_ATOMS: atom_id res chain seq x y z
N MET A 1 1.83 20.59 -11.26
CA MET A 1 2.35 19.59 -10.30
C MET A 1 1.76 18.22 -10.64
N GLN A 2 2.42 17.14 -10.27
CA GLN A 2 1.93 15.77 -10.42
C GLN A 2 1.76 15.14 -9.03
N THR A 3 0.60 14.54 -8.74
CA THR A 3 0.42 13.78 -7.49
C THR A 3 1.18 12.46 -7.62
N MET A 4 2.10 12.21 -6.70
CA MET A 4 2.87 10.96 -6.64
C MET A 4 2.23 9.99 -5.64
N PHE A 5 1.93 10.49 -4.43
CA PHE A 5 1.33 9.71 -3.36
C PHE A 5 0.25 10.52 -2.65
N ARG A 6 -0.80 9.85 -2.18
CA ARG A 6 -1.89 10.40 -1.37
C ARG A 6 -2.40 9.32 -0.43
N LEU A 7 -2.12 9.48 0.87
CA LEU A 7 -2.30 8.44 1.88
C LEU A 7 -3.19 8.92 3.02
N ASN A 8 -4.14 8.06 3.41
CA ASN A 8 -4.87 8.12 4.67
C ASN A 8 -4.08 7.34 5.73
N VAL A 9 -3.36 8.05 6.60
CA VAL A 9 -2.38 7.44 7.49
C VAL A 9 -3.07 6.81 8.69
N GLY A 10 -2.83 5.50 8.90
CA GLY A 10 -3.50 4.70 9.91
C GLY A 10 -4.98 4.43 9.65
N GLY A 11 -5.48 4.84 8.49
CA GLY A 11 -6.87 4.68 8.06
C GLY A 11 -7.05 3.67 6.95
N GLN A 12 -8.28 3.57 6.47
CA GLN A 12 -8.65 2.70 5.35
C GLN A 12 -8.61 3.47 4.03
N TYR A 13 -8.63 2.72 2.92
CA TYR A 13 -8.81 3.26 1.58
C TYR A 13 -10.08 4.12 1.48
N ILE A 14 -9.96 5.33 0.93
CA ILE A 14 -11.08 6.25 0.70
C ILE A 14 -11.30 6.38 -0.81
N PRO A 15 -12.42 5.85 -1.35
CA PRO A 15 -12.74 6.00 -2.76
C PRO A 15 -13.10 7.44 -3.12
N ALA A 16 -12.96 7.75 -4.41
CA ALA A 16 -13.28 9.06 -4.98
C ALA A 16 -14.75 9.52 -4.82
N THR A 17 -15.65 8.61 -4.39
CA THR A 17 -17.09 8.84 -4.30
C THR A 17 -17.57 9.18 -2.88
N THR A 18 -16.79 8.88 -1.84
CA THR A 18 -17.20 9.02 -0.42
C THR A 18 -16.43 10.10 0.33
N ASN A 19 -15.46 10.72 -0.32
CA ASN A 19 -14.50 11.68 0.20
C ASN A 19 -15.07 13.08 0.52
N GLY A 20 -16.36 13.35 0.29
CA GLY A 20 -17.05 14.60 0.70
C GLY A 20 -16.56 15.91 0.04
N SER A 21 -15.36 15.90 -0.54
CA SER A 21 -14.78 16.98 -1.34
C SER A 21 -15.10 16.75 -2.82
N ASP A 22 -15.50 17.80 -3.53
CA ASP A 22 -15.83 17.81 -4.97
C ASP A 22 -14.63 17.50 -5.90
N LEU A 23 -13.50 17.06 -5.34
CA LEU A 23 -12.24 16.88 -6.05
C LEU A 23 -12.00 15.42 -6.50
N SER A 24 -12.91 14.49 -6.18
CA SER A 24 -12.84 13.09 -6.63
C SER A 24 -11.47 12.42 -6.39
N ARG A 25 -10.81 12.75 -5.29
CA ARG A 25 -9.47 12.27 -4.92
C ARG A 25 -9.53 10.95 -4.15
N ILE A 26 -8.68 10.02 -4.51
CA ILE A 26 -8.54 8.72 -3.82
C ILE A 26 -7.45 8.81 -2.75
N TRP A 27 -7.69 8.24 -1.57
CA TRP A 27 -6.67 8.12 -0.52
C TRP A 27 -6.38 6.66 -0.23
N TYR A 28 -5.11 6.28 -0.22
CA TYR A 28 -4.66 4.89 0.01
C TYR A 28 -4.21 4.68 1.47
N ASP A 29 -4.24 3.45 1.94
CA ASP A 29 -3.60 3.07 3.21
C ASP A 29 -2.08 3.32 3.15
N ASP A 30 -1.50 3.73 4.28
CA ASP A 30 -0.08 4.06 4.40
C ASP A 30 0.81 2.84 4.69
N SER A 31 0.22 1.75 5.18
CA SER A 31 0.96 0.57 5.67
C SER A 31 2.01 0.01 4.69
N PRO A 32 1.78 -0.04 3.35
CA PRO A 32 2.78 -0.51 2.40
C PRO A 32 4.06 0.34 2.32
N TYR A 33 4.00 1.59 2.80
CA TYR A 33 5.10 2.56 2.74
C TYR A 33 5.86 2.68 4.05
N VAL A 34 5.37 2.07 5.14
CA VAL A 34 6.04 2.10 6.45
C VAL A 34 7.28 1.22 6.40
N TYR A 35 8.42 1.80 6.78
CA TYR A 35 9.71 1.12 6.74
C TYR A 35 10.03 0.37 8.04
N GLY A 36 10.51 -0.86 7.89
CA GLY A 36 11.02 -1.67 8.98
C GLY A 36 9.93 -2.34 9.82
N ALA A 37 10.32 -2.90 10.97
CA ALA A 37 9.41 -3.60 11.87
C ALA A 37 8.64 -2.66 12.81
N ALA A 38 9.08 -1.40 12.94
CA ALA A 38 8.51 -0.43 13.86
C ALA A 38 7.30 0.28 13.23
N PHE A 39 6.22 -0.48 13.05
CA PHE A 39 4.99 -0.05 12.38
C PHE A 39 4.14 0.98 13.15
N GLY A 40 4.49 1.26 14.40
CA GLY A 40 3.68 2.11 15.29
C GLY A 40 2.30 1.51 15.59
N VAL A 41 1.35 2.38 15.91
CA VAL A 41 -0.03 2.02 16.25
C VAL A 41 -0.99 2.88 15.44
N THR A 42 -2.01 2.27 14.86
CA THR A 42 -3.10 3.00 14.21
C THR A 42 -4.15 3.40 15.24
N ASN A 43 -4.61 4.64 15.16
CA ASN A 43 -5.60 5.22 16.07
C ASN A 43 -6.77 5.76 15.26
N LYS A 44 -7.93 5.79 15.90
CA LYS A 44 -9.14 6.41 15.37
C LYS A 44 -9.72 7.34 16.43
N ALA A 45 -10.28 8.47 16.01
CA ALA A 45 -11.01 9.37 16.89
C ALA A 45 -12.20 8.63 17.53
N ASP A 46 -12.35 8.80 18.84
CA ASP A 46 -13.50 8.28 19.58
C ASP A 46 -14.79 8.95 19.10
N SER A 47 -15.92 8.26 19.27
CA SER A 47 -17.23 8.75 18.82
C SER A 47 -17.70 10.03 19.52
N ASN A 48 -17.08 10.39 20.65
CA ASN A 48 -17.35 11.62 21.40
C ASN A 48 -16.46 12.80 20.98
N VAL A 49 -15.47 12.60 20.10
CA VAL A 49 -14.61 13.68 19.60
C VAL A 49 -15.17 14.21 18.29
N THR A 50 -15.53 15.49 18.28
CA THR A 50 -15.94 16.19 17.06
C THR A 50 -14.70 16.69 16.32
N ILE A 51 -14.55 16.27 15.07
CA ILE A 51 -13.54 16.84 14.16
C ILE A 51 -14.19 17.98 13.39
N ALA A 52 -13.66 19.18 13.55
CA ALA A 52 -14.25 20.39 12.99
C ALA A 52 -13.21 21.20 12.23
N TYR A 53 -13.50 21.47 10.95
CA TYR A 53 -12.65 22.33 10.14
C TYR A 53 -12.68 23.78 10.63
N PRO A 54 -11.55 24.50 10.54
CA PRO A 54 -11.51 25.90 10.93
C PRO A 54 -12.27 26.81 9.95
N SER A 55 -12.47 26.36 8.71
CA SER A 55 -13.25 27.08 7.69
C SER A 55 -13.87 26.12 6.67
N LYS A 56 -14.88 26.58 5.93
CA LYS A 56 -15.53 25.78 4.88
C LYS A 56 -14.59 25.45 3.72
N GLU A 57 -13.64 26.33 3.41
CA GLU A 57 -12.62 26.10 2.39
C GLU A 57 -11.67 24.96 2.78
N SER A 58 -11.47 24.75 4.09
CA SER A 58 -10.62 23.69 4.62
C SER A 58 -11.21 22.29 4.39
N GLU A 59 -12.53 22.17 4.18
CA GLU A 59 -13.19 20.91 3.81
C GLU A 59 -12.69 20.36 2.47
N ASN A 60 -12.24 21.24 1.57
CA ASN A 60 -11.69 20.83 0.27
C ASN A 60 -10.24 20.34 0.38
N ILE A 61 -9.57 20.52 1.52
CA ILE A 61 -8.17 20.12 1.68
C ILE A 61 -8.03 18.60 1.78
N ALA A 62 -8.82 17.94 2.63
CA ALA A 62 -8.89 16.49 2.75
C ALA A 62 -10.23 16.08 3.39
N PRO A 63 -10.70 14.84 3.20
CA PRO A 63 -11.91 14.33 3.87
C PRO A 63 -11.75 14.26 5.39
N LEU A 64 -12.88 14.30 6.12
CA LEU A 64 -12.89 14.08 7.58
C LEU A 64 -12.31 12.72 7.95
N ASP A 65 -12.54 11.70 7.12
CA ASP A 65 -12.01 10.35 7.33
C ASP A 65 -10.49 10.31 7.40
N VAL A 66 -9.78 11.25 6.74
CA VAL A 66 -8.31 11.38 6.87
C VAL A 66 -7.94 11.88 8.26
N TYR A 67 -8.61 12.91 8.75
CA TYR A 67 -8.33 13.50 10.06
C TYR A 67 -8.88 12.65 11.22
N GLY A 68 -9.81 11.74 10.95
CA GLY A 68 -10.40 10.81 11.91
C GLY A 68 -9.54 9.59 12.22
N THR A 69 -8.49 9.35 11.45
CA THR A 69 -7.51 8.28 11.69
C THR A 69 -6.11 8.86 11.76
N ALA A 70 -5.20 8.14 12.42
CA ALA A 70 -3.80 8.49 12.47
C ALA A 70 -2.92 7.27 12.71
N ARG A 71 -1.63 7.40 12.43
CA ARG A 71 -0.60 6.50 12.96
C ARG A 71 0.25 7.26 13.97
N SER A 72 0.46 6.66 15.14
CA SER A 72 1.40 7.12 16.16
C SER A 72 2.45 6.07 16.48
N MET A 73 3.39 6.36 17.36
CA MET A 73 4.43 5.41 17.75
C MET A 73 3.91 4.40 18.76
N GLY A 74 3.01 4.84 19.65
CA GLY A 74 2.30 3.98 20.59
C GLY A 74 2.46 4.44 22.04
N PRO A 75 1.97 3.65 23.00
CA PRO A 75 1.86 4.10 24.40
C PRO A 75 3.18 4.05 25.17
N ASN A 76 4.22 3.37 24.69
CA ASN A 76 5.44 3.15 25.45
C ASN A 76 6.50 4.20 25.11
N ALA A 77 6.58 5.23 25.94
CA ALA A 77 7.56 6.31 25.80
C ALA A 77 9.02 5.83 25.72
N THR A 78 9.39 4.76 26.46
CA THR A 78 10.75 4.20 26.43
C THR A 78 11.07 3.57 25.08
N VAL A 79 10.07 2.99 24.40
CA VAL A 79 10.25 2.45 23.05
C VAL A 79 10.31 3.59 22.04
N ASN A 80 9.39 4.55 22.13
CA ASN A 80 9.23 5.62 21.15
C ASN A 80 10.49 6.49 20.98
N VAL A 81 11.25 6.73 22.05
CA VAL A 81 12.52 7.50 21.98
C VAL A 81 13.67 6.74 21.31
N ASN A 82 13.51 5.46 20.98
CA ASN A 82 14.57 4.61 20.44
C ASN A 82 14.40 4.27 18.95
N TYR A 83 13.38 4.81 18.27
CA TYR A 83 13.21 4.62 16.82
C TYR A 83 12.53 5.81 16.16
N ASN A 84 12.53 5.83 14.83
CA ASN A 84 11.75 6.80 14.05
C ASN A 84 10.59 6.09 13.35
N LEU A 85 9.38 6.64 13.46
CA LEU A 85 8.27 6.18 12.63
C LEU A 85 8.49 6.71 11.21
N THR A 86 8.74 5.80 10.26
CA THR A 86 9.34 6.14 8.97
C THR A 86 8.53 5.62 7.80
N TRP A 87 8.32 6.45 6.79
CA TRP A 87 7.76 6.11 5.48
C TRP A 87 8.80 6.30 4.39
N VAL A 88 8.79 5.42 3.39
CA VAL A 88 9.73 5.43 2.26
C VAL A 88 8.97 5.39 0.95
N PHE A 89 9.38 6.27 0.02
CA PHE A 89 8.72 6.46 -1.27
C PHE A 89 9.72 6.44 -2.41
N GLU A 90 9.47 5.66 -3.44
CA GLU A 90 10.20 5.78 -4.71
C GLU A 90 9.68 6.99 -5.49
N VAL A 91 10.58 7.91 -5.84
CA VAL A 91 10.26 9.15 -6.54
C VAL A 91 11.27 9.41 -7.66
N ASP A 92 10.91 10.26 -8.62
CA ASP A 92 11.83 10.63 -9.69
C ASP A 92 12.91 11.58 -9.20
N VAL A 93 14.15 11.29 -9.57
CA VAL A 93 15.30 12.12 -9.22
C VAL A 93 15.34 13.41 -10.03
N ASN A 94 16.05 14.41 -9.50
CA ASN A 94 16.26 15.75 -10.06
C ASN A 94 15.00 16.63 -10.11
N PHE A 95 14.03 16.35 -9.25
CA PHE A 95 12.84 17.17 -9.07
C PHE A 95 12.71 17.70 -7.64
N THR A 96 12.00 18.82 -7.53
CA THR A 96 11.51 19.33 -6.26
C THR A 96 10.14 18.73 -5.98
N TYR A 97 9.91 18.35 -4.73
CA TYR A 97 8.67 17.80 -4.25
C TYR A 97 8.07 18.68 -3.17
N LEU A 98 6.76 18.86 -3.23
CA LEU A 98 5.96 19.38 -2.14
C LEU A 98 5.40 18.20 -1.35
N VAL A 99 5.77 18.11 -0.08
CA VAL A 99 5.28 17.12 0.87
C VAL A 99 4.29 17.82 1.79
N ARG A 100 3.02 17.45 1.69
CA ARG A 100 1.95 17.93 2.55
C ARG A 100 1.66 16.88 3.63
N LEU A 101 1.84 17.26 4.88
CA LEU A 101 1.53 16.43 6.03
C LEU A 101 0.26 16.95 6.70
N HIS A 102 -0.71 16.06 6.91
CA HIS A 102 -1.99 16.37 7.53
C HIS A 102 -2.00 15.89 8.98
N PHE A 103 -2.49 16.75 9.87
CA PHE A 103 -2.53 16.53 11.31
C PHE A 103 -3.90 16.89 11.87
N CYS A 104 -4.36 16.10 12.83
CA CYS A 104 -5.49 16.38 13.70
C CYS A 104 -5.28 15.58 14.98
N ASP A 105 -4.98 16.27 16.07
CA ASP A 105 -4.83 15.63 17.37
C ASP A 105 -6.20 15.56 18.05
N TYR A 106 -6.72 14.34 18.19
CA TYR A 106 -7.98 14.05 18.88
C TYR A 106 -7.73 13.35 20.23
N ARG A 107 -6.49 13.30 20.71
CA ARG A 107 -6.11 12.67 21.99
C ARG A 107 -5.76 13.72 23.04
N PHE A 108 -4.91 14.69 22.69
CA PHE A 108 -4.41 15.71 23.60
C PHE A 108 -5.14 17.05 23.42
N GLU A 109 -5.04 17.93 24.42
CA GLU A 109 -5.81 19.19 24.49
C GLU A 109 -4.93 20.41 24.74
N LYS A 110 -3.70 20.22 25.21
CA LYS A 110 -2.79 21.30 25.61
C LYS A 110 -1.51 21.25 24.79
N VAL A 111 -0.95 22.43 24.56
CA VAL A 111 0.40 22.63 24.01
C VAL A 111 1.42 21.92 24.91
N ASN A 112 2.47 21.38 24.30
CA ASN A 112 3.56 20.63 24.92
C ASN A 112 3.16 19.29 25.56
N GLN A 113 1.97 18.76 25.27
CA GLN A 113 1.65 17.38 25.65
C GLN A 113 2.36 16.38 24.75
N MET A 114 2.43 16.64 23.44
CA MET A 114 3.16 15.82 22.48
C MET A 114 3.88 16.74 21.51
N VAL A 115 5.21 16.64 21.50
CA VAL A 115 6.06 17.41 20.58
C VAL A 115 7.04 16.45 19.92
N PHE A 116 7.11 16.52 18.60
CA PHE A 116 7.97 15.66 17.79
C PHE A 116 8.72 16.45 16.73
N THR A 117 9.74 15.83 16.16
CA THR A 117 10.56 16.36 15.07
C THR A 117 10.18 15.62 13.78
N ILE A 118 10.06 16.37 12.70
CA ILE A 118 9.78 15.85 11.36
C ILE A 118 11.07 15.91 10.55
N PHE A 119 11.44 14.77 9.96
CA PHE A 119 12.57 14.65 9.06
C PHE A 119 12.09 14.30 7.66
N ILE A 120 12.67 14.97 6.66
CA ILE A 120 12.51 14.64 5.24
C ILE A 120 13.91 14.45 4.65
N ASN A 121 14.20 13.28 4.10
CA ASN A 121 15.53 12.88 3.60
C ASN A 121 16.64 13.11 4.63
N ASN A 122 16.42 12.65 5.86
CA ASN A 122 17.34 12.78 7.00
C ASN A 122 17.72 14.24 7.35
N ARG A 123 16.94 15.21 6.89
CA ARG A 123 17.07 16.62 7.26
C ARG A 123 15.86 17.04 8.07
N THR A 124 16.07 17.84 9.10
CA THR A 124 14.98 18.39 9.91
C THR A 124 14.14 19.34 9.04
N ALA A 125 12.87 18.97 8.83
CA ALA A 125 11.87 19.78 8.17
C ALA A 125 11.10 20.64 9.18
N GLU A 126 10.82 20.07 10.35
CA GLU A 126 10.21 20.76 11.48
C GLU A 126 10.82 20.26 12.78
N LYS A 127 11.26 21.19 13.63
CA LYS A 127 12.02 20.83 14.83
C LYS A 127 11.10 20.48 16.00
N GLU A 128 10.04 21.25 16.17
CA GLU A 128 9.15 21.24 17.32
C GLU A 128 7.70 21.25 16.82
N ALA A 129 7.28 20.13 16.23
CA ALA A 129 5.91 19.91 15.77
C ALA A 129 5.00 19.67 16.98
N ASP A 130 4.11 20.62 17.23
CA ASP A 130 3.04 20.54 18.21
C ASP A 130 1.70 20.79 17.50
N VAL A 131 0.91 19.73 17.35
CA VAL A 131 -0.35 19.80 16.60
C VAL A 131 -1.36 20.70 17.29
N ILE A 132 -1.46 20.64 18.62
CA ILE A 132 -2.36 21.51 19.40
C ILE A 132 -1.92 22.97 19.30
N GLY A 133 -0.60 23.21 19.35
CA GLY A 133 -0.04 24.54 19.14
C GLY A 133 -0.36 25.13 17.75
N TRP A 134 -0.43 24.30 16.72
CA TRP A 134 -0.79 24.73 15.36
C TRP A 134 -2.29 24.89 15.14
N SER A 135 -3.08 23.94 15.62
CA SER A 135 -4.52 23.87 15.35
C SER A 135 -5.32 24.76 16.29
N GLY A 136 -4.75 25.14 17.44
CA GLY A 136 -5.42 25.89 18.50
C GLY A 136 -6.34 25.04 19.37
N GLY A 137 -6.42 23.73 19.12
CA GLY A 137 -7.26 22.83 19.92
C GLY A 137 -7.38 21.42 19.39
N LYS A 138 -7.90 20.55 20.25
CA LYS A 138 -8.21 19.14 19.96
C LYS A 138 -9.29 19.03 18.87
N GLY A 139 -9.12 18.06 17.97
CA GLY A 139 -10.08 17.78 16.90
C GLY A 139 -10.11 18.83 15.79
N VAL A 140 -9.14 19.74 15.74
CA VAL A 140 -9.05 20.76 14.70
C VAL A 140 -7.99 20.35 13.66
N PRO A 141 -8.37 20.07 12.41
CA PRO A 141 -7.45 19.72 11.34
C PRO A 141 -6.49 20.86 10.96
N VAL A 142 -5.24 20.50 10.69
CA VAL A 142 -4.20 21.39 10.13
C VAL A 142 -3.32 20.61 9.16
N TYR A 143 -2.70 21.29 8.21
CA TYR A 143 -1.66 20.69 7.35
C TYR A 143 -0.42 21.59 7.31
N LYS A 144 0.72 20.99 6.97
CA LYS A 144 2.00 21.68 6.76
C LYS A 144 2.62 21.19 5.46
N ASP A 145 3.10 22.15 4.67
CA ASP A 145 3.75 21.90 3.39
C ASP A 145 5.26 22.11 3.53
N TYR A 146 6.03 21.14 3.06
CA TYR A 146 7.49 21.19 3.04
C TYR A 146 7.98 20.95 1.61
N ALA A 147 9.00 21.70 1.19
CA ALA A 147 9.65 21.50 -0.09
C ALA A 147 10.97 20.73 0.10
N THR A 148 11.19 19.69 -0.69
CA THR A 148 12.46 18.95 -0.69
C THR A 148 12.91 18.67 -2.11
N TYR A 149 14.21 18.76 -2.36
CA TYR A 149 14.81 18.38 -3.63
C TYR A 149 15.44 17.00 -3.53
N VAL A 150 15.07 16.10 -4.44
CA VAL A 150 15.64 14.75 -4.50
C VAL A 150 16.67 14.73 -5.62
N SER A 151 17.95 14.66 -5.26
CA SER A 151 19.04 14.56 -6.23
C SER A 151 19.32 13.11 -6.59
N GLY A 152 19.55 12.80 -7.86
CA GLY A 152 19.96 11.45 -8.27
C GLY A 152 21.42 11.10 -7.96
N LYS A 153 22.12 11.91 -7.16
CA LYS A 153 23.50 11.65 -6.76
C LYS A 153 23.48 10.42 -5.85
N ASN A 154 24.21 9.37 -6.24
CA ASN A 154 24.30 8.04 -5.61
C ASN A 154 23.21 7.03 -6.02
N GLY A 155 22.38 7.35 -7.02
CA GLY A 155 21.33 6.42 -7.48
C GLY A 155 20.20 6.22 -6.48
N ASP A 156 20.14 7.05 -5.43
CA ASP A 156 19.04 7.05 -4.46
C ASP A 156 17.86 7.83 -5.04
N ASN A 157 16.79 7.10 -5.35
CA ASN A 157 15.51 7.63 -5.79
C ASN A 157 14.45 7.56 -4.67
N LEU A 158 14.88 7.35 -3.42
CA LEU A 158 14.00 7.23 -2.28
C LEU A 158 13.81 8.58 -1.58
N MET A 159 12.57 8.82 -1.16
CA MET A 159 12.22 9.86 -0.23
C MET A 159 11.87 9.25 1.12
N TRP A 160 12.56 9.70 2.15
CA TRP A 160 12.38 9.25 3.53
C TRP A 160 11.63 10.33 4.29
N ILE A 161 10.51 9.97 4.93
CA ILE A 161 9.77 10.85 5.83
C ILE A 161 9.74 10.16 7.18
N ALA A 162 10.24 10.82 8.23
CA ALA A 162 10.38 10.20 9.53
C ALA A 162 9.94 11.14 10.65
N LEU A 163 9.31 10.57 11.68
CA LEU A 163 8.85 11.28 12.87
C LEU A 163 9.54 10.71 14.11
N HIS A 164 9.94 11.58 15.03
CA HIS A 164 10.60 11.19 16.27
C HIS A 164 10.20 12.12 17.43
N PRO A 165 9.93 11.62 18.64
CA PRO A 165 9.58 12.49 19.77
C PRO A 165 10.73 13.44 20.11
N ASN A 166 10.42 14.71 20.38
CA ASN A 166 11.44 15.70 20.73
C ASN A 166 11.65 15.71 22.25
N VAL A 167 12.60 14.91 22.72
CA VAL A 167 12.93 14.79 24.15
C VAL A 167 13.55 16.06 24.75
N ALA A 168 14.10 16.96 23.92
CA ALA A 168 14.82 18.14 24.40
C ALA A 168 13.87 19.17 25.04
N VAL A 169 12.63 19.27 24.55
CA VAL A 169 11.61 20.20 25.07
C VAL A 169 10.77 19.62 26.20
N LYS A 170 11.05 18.35 26.58
CA LYS A 170 10.41 17.63 27.70
C LYS A 170 8.86 17.70 27.65
N PRO A 171 8.23 17.27 26.54
CA PRO A 171 6.77 17.15 26.49
C PRO A 171 6.26 16.12 27.50
N GLU A 172 4.96 16.17 27.80
CA GLU A 172 4.30 15.21 28.71
C GLU A 172 4.38 13.76 28.19
N PHE A 173 4.26 13.59 26.87
CA PHE A 173 4.29 12.31 26.18
C PHE A 173 5.33 12.30 25.06
N TYR A 174 6.15 11.24 25.03
CA TYR A 174 7.05 10.96 23.92
C TYR A 174 6.34 10.10 22.88
N ASP A 175 5.61 10.72 21.98
CA ASP A 175 4.91 10.08 20.86
C ASP A 175 5.01 11.02 19.63
N SER A 176 4.57 10.55 18.47
CA SER A 176 4.36 11.38 17.28
C SER A 176 3.06 10.99 16.60
N ILE A 177 2.51 11.84 15.74
CA ILE A 177 1.23 11.56 15.07
C ILE A 177 1.27 12.04 13.61
N LEU A 178 0.61 11.29 12.73
CA LEU A 178 0.32 11.71 11.36
C LEU A 178 -1.03 11.15 10.92
N ASN A 179 -1.87 11.98 10.30
CA ASN A 179 -3.23 11.61 9.88
C ASN A 179 -3.32 11.39 8.36
N GLY A 180 -2.53 12.13 7.58
CA GLY A 180 -2.52 12.00 6.13
C GLY A 180 -1.23 12.54 5.52
N LEU A 181 -0.95 12.12 4.29
CA LEU A 181 0.28 12.48 3.58
C LEU A 181 0.02 12.60 2.08
N GLU A 182 0.41 13.71 1.48
CA GLU A 182 0.41 13.90 0.03
C GLU A 182 1.80 14.29 -0.44
N ILE A 183 2.26 13.71 -1.55
CA ILE A 183 3.53 14.06 -2.19
C ILE A 183 3.24 14.49 -3.61
N PHE A 184 3.71 15.68 -3.97
CA PHE A 184 3.53 16.26 -5.29
C PHE A 184 4.88 16.59 -5.92
N LYS A 185 5.10 16.13 -7.15
CA LYS A 185 6.22 16.58 -7.97
C LYS A 185 5.93 17.97 -8.54
N VAL A 186 6.86 18.88 -8.35
CA VAL A 186 6.85 20.23 -8.94
C VAL A 186 7.59 20.19 -10.28
N ASN A 187 7.12 20.97 -11.25
CA ASN A 187 7.75 21.05 -12.56
C ASN A 187 9.18 21.62 -12.47
N ASP A 188 10.03 21.21 -13.41
CA ASP A 188 11.35 21.82 -13.54
C ASP A 188 11.27 23.24 -14.15
N THR A 189 12.41 23.92 -14.28
CA THR A 189 12.49 25.27 -14.87
C THR A 189 12.03 25.34 -16.33
N ARG A 190 11.86 24.20 -17.00
CA ARG A 190 11.37 24.09 -18.38
C ARG A 190 9.89 23.66 -18.44
N GLY A 191 9.24 23.52 -17.28
CA GLY A 191 7.85 23.07 -17.19
C GLY A 191 7.65 21.56 -17.31
N ASN A 192 8.72 20.76 -17.29
CA ASN A 192 8.65 19.31 -17.42
C ASN A 192 8.27 18.63 -16.10
N LEU A 193 7.48 17.55 -16.18
CA LEU A 193 7.15 16.64 -15.06
C LEU A 193 7.54 15.18 -15.35
N ALA A 194 7.97 14.88 -16.58
CA ALA A 194 8.31 13.51 -17.00
C ALA A 194 9.59 13.04 -16.30
N GLY A 195 9.46 11.95 -15.55
CA GLY A 195 10.58 11.16 -15.03
C GLY A 195 10.96 10.00 -15.96
N PRO A 196 12.05 9.29 -15.68
CA PRO A 196 12.39 8.06 -16.38
C PRO A 196 11.34 6.98 -16.13
N ASN A 197 11.21 6.02 -17.07
CA ASN A 197 10.37 4.86 -16.82
C ASN A 197 10.96 4.02 -15.68
N PRO A 198 10.12 3.49 -14.76
CA PRO A 198 10.59 2.61 -13.71
C PRO A 198 11.20 1.35 -14.31
N VAL A 199 12.29 0.86 -13.70
CA VAL A 199 12.91 -0.40 -14.11
C VAL A 199 12.06 -1.56 -13.58
N PRO A 200 11.57 -2.48 -14.43
CA PRO A 200 10.80 -3.62 -13.96
C PRO A 200 11.58 -4.47 -12.97
N SER A 201 10.89 -5.08 -12.01
CA SER A 201 11.51 -6.09 -11.16
C SER A 201 12.00 -7.27 -12.00
N LYS A 202 13.03 -7.99 -11.54
CA LYS A 202 13.54 -9.18 -12.25
C LYS A 202 12.44 -10.18 -12.56
N MET A 203 11.55 -10.44 -11.59
CA MET A 203 10.40 -11.33 -11.76
C MET A 203 9.47 -10.87 -12.88
N ARG A 204 9.16 -9.57 -12.94
CA ARG A 204 8.31 -9.01 -14.00
C ARG A 204 9.02 -9.04 -15.36
N ALA A 205 10.31 -8.73 -15.40
CA ALA A 205 11.11 -8.80 -16.62
C ALA A 205 11.20 -10.24 -17.15
N ASP A 206 11.35 -11.22 -16.26
CA ASP A 206 11.38 -12.64 -16.60
C ASP A 206 10.01 -13.10 -17.15
N ASP A 207 8.90 -12.73 -16.51
CA ASP A 207 7.53 -13.03 -16.98
C ASP A 207 7.25 -12.40 -18.35
N GLU A 208 7.61 -11.13 -18.55
CA GLU A 208 7.45 -10.43 -19.84
C GLU A 208 8.31 -11.10 -20.94
N SER A 209 9.52 -11.57 -20.60
CA SER A 209 10.39 -12.30 -21.52
C SER A 209 9.86 -13.69 -21.92
N GLN A 210 9.10 -14.34 -21.03
CA GLN A 210 8.44 -15.62 -21.33
C GLN A 210 7.16 -15.43 -22.14
N HIS A 211 6.38 -14.37 -21.87
CA HIS A 211 5.16 -14.08 -22.62
C HIS A 211 5.45 -13.69 -24.07
N GLY A 212 6.57 -12.99 -24.32
CA GLY A 212 7.07 -12.68 -25.67
C GLY A 212 7.53 -13.88 -26.50
N LYS A 213 7.61 -15.08 -25.93
CA LYS A 213 8.00 -16.33 -26.62
C LYS A 213 6.82 -17.23 -27.01
N THR A 214 5.58 -16.78 -26.86
CA THR A 214 4.43 -17.51 -27.43
C THR A 214 4.32 -17.22 -28.93
N SER A 215 5.24 -17.80 -29.71
CA SER A 215 5.06 -17.94 -31.15
C SER A 215 3.74 -18.68 -31.37
N HIS A 216 2.75 -18.00 -31.92
CA HIS A 216 1.58 -18.64 -32.50
C HIS A 216 2.09 -19.54 -33.63
N HIS A 217 2.28 -20.82 -33.33
CA HIS A 217 2.48 -21.82 -34.36
C HIS A 217 1.18 -21.88 -35.16
N PRO A 218 1.16 -21.57 -36.48
CA PRO A 218 -0.03 -21.78 -37.26
C PRO A 218 -0.29 -23.29 -37.26
N LYS A 219 -1.47 -23.69 -36.78
CA LYS A 219 -1.93 -25.08 -36.89
C LYS A 219 -2.05 -25.41 -38.37
N THR A 220 -1.04 -26.05 -38.94
CA THR A 220 -1.17 -26.71 -40.24
C THR A 220 -2.09 -27.91 -40.04
N ASN A 221 -3.29 -27.85 -40.62
CA ASN A 221 -4.18 -29.00 -40.70
C ASN A 221 -3.44 -30.15 -41.39
N LYS A 222 -3.22 -31.23 -40.64
CA LYS A 222 -2.84 -32.52 -41.21
C LYS A 222 -4.05 -33.44 -41.09
N GLU A 223 -4.72 -33.65 -42.21
CA GLU A 223 -5.61 -34.79 -42.38
C GLU A 223 -4.77 -36.07 -42.22
N GLY A 224 -5.01 -36.79 -41.12
CA GLY A 224 -4.37 -38.05 -40.79
C GLY A 224 -5.36 -39.18 -40.99
N VAL A 225 -5.14 -39.95 -42.06
CA VAL A 225 -5.83 -41.18 -42.44
C VAL A 225 -5.90 -42.17 -41.27
N ILE A 226 -7.11 -42.64 -40.95
CA ILE A 226 -7.40 -43.67 -39.94
C ILE A 226 -7.10 -45.05 -40.54
N VAL A 227 -6.06 -45.72 -40.06
CA VAL A 227 -5.85 -47.17 -40.27
C VAL A 227 -5.38 -47.81 -38.96
N GLY A 228 -6.20 -48.72 -38.44
CA GLY A 228 -5.73 -49.90 -37.69
C GLY A 228 -5.85 -49.89 -36.16
N ALA A 229 -7.00 -50.32 -35.63
CA ALA A 229 -7.09 -51.04 -34.35
C ALA A 229 -8.45 -51.74 -34.18
N VAL A 230 -8.74 -52.79 -34.96
CA VAL A 230 -9.93 -53.67 -34.77
C VAL A 230 -9.56 -55.05 -34.20
N LEU A 231 -8.28 -55.34 -33.92
CA LEU A 231 -7.87 -56.69 -33.50
C LEU A 231 -7.68 -56.89 -31.98
N GLY A 232 -7.95 -55.87 -31.15
CA GLY A 232 -7.78 -55.98 -29.69
C GLY A 232 -9.04 -56.33 -28.89
N MET A 233 -10.23 -56.14 -29.47
CA MET A 233 -11.49 -56.28 -28.73
C MET A 233 -12.27 -57.57 -29.01
N PHE A 234 -11.77 -58.45 -29.89
CA PHE A 234 -12.39 -59.76 -30.16
C PHE A 234 -11.79 -60.91 -29.34
N CYS A 235 -10.58 -60.76 -28.81
CA CYS A 235 -9.94 -61.80 -27.98
C CYS A 235 -10.42 -61.79 -26.52
N MET A 236 -10.91 -60.66 -26.00
CA MET A 236 -11.35 -60.59 -24.60
C MET A 236 -12.79 -61.11 -24.39
N PHE A 237 -13.63 -61.12 -25.43
CA PHE A 237 -15.00 -61.67 -25.36
C PHE A 237 -15.08 -63.20 -25.58
N LEU A 238 -14.06 -63.81 -26.18
CA LEU A 238 -14.00 -65.27 -26.33
C LEU A 238 -13.41 -65.98 -25.10
N CYS A 239 -12.53 -65.33 -24.33
CA CYS A 239 -11.99 -65.91 -23.09
C CYS A 239 -12.98 -65.91 -21.92
N VAL A 240 -13.91 -64.94 -21.85
CA VAL A 240 -14.92 -64.88 -20.77
C VAL A 240 -16.03 -65.91 -20.97
N ASN A 241 -16.41 -66.22 -22.22
CA ASN A 241 -17.44 -67.23 -22.49
C ASN A 241 -16.93 -68.68 -22.36
N TYR A 242 -15.62 -68.93 -22.46
CA TYR A 242 -15.05 -70.26 -22.21
C TYR A 242 -14.97 -70.58 -20.70
N PHE A 243 -14.72 -69.58 -19.86
CA PHE A 243 -14.63 -69.78 -18.40
C PHE A 243 -15.99 -69.86 -17.67
N PHE A 244 -17.06 -69.26 -18.22
CA PHE A 244 -18.40 -69.35 -17.63
C PHE A 244 -19.27 -70.48 -18.21
N GLY A 245 -18.87 -71.10 -19.33
CA GLY A 245 -19.59 -72.23 -19.95
C GLY A 245 -19.33 -73.60 -19.31
N ASP A 246 -18.18 -73.80 -18.65
CA ASP A 246 -17.79 -75.09 -18.06
C ASP A 246 -18.23 -75.29 -16.60
N TYR A 247 -18.80 -74.27 -15.96
CA TYR A 247 -19.30 -74.37 -14.58
C TYR A 247 -20.79 -74.77 -14.47
N SER A 248 -21.53 -74.80 -15.58
CA SER A 248 -22.99 -75.05 -15.58
C SER A 248 -23.42 -76.41 -16.16
N ILE A 249 -22.50 -77.28 -16.61
CA ILE A 249 -22.82 -78.59 -17.22
C ILE A 249 -22.33 -79.79 -16.38
N ARG A 250 -21.72 -79.57 -15.21
CA ARG A 250 -21.27 -80.66 -14.30
C ARG A 250 -22.22 -81.03 -13.15
N GLU A 251 -23.46 -80.53 -13.12
CA GLU A 251 -24.48 -80.92 -12.10
C GLU A 251 -25.77 -81.57 -12.63
N ILE A 252 -25.85 -82.02 -13.91
CA ILE A 252 -27.06 -82.70 -14.44
C ILE A 252 -26.81 -84.18 -14.83
N ILE A 253 -25.83 -84.85 -14.23
CA ILE A 253 -25.77 -86.33 -14.30
C ILE A 253 -25.54 -86.91 -12.90
N CYS A 254 -26.61 -86.88 -12.08
CA CYS A 254 -26.96 -87.92 -11.11
C CYS A 254 -28.36 -87.63 -10.55
N SER A 255 -29.40 -87.98 -11.32
CA SER A 255 -30.77 -88.10 -10.82
C SER A 255 -31.34 -89.43 -11.29
N ALA A 256 -31.88 -90.19 -10.32
CA ALA A 256 -32.78 -91.33 -10.43
C ALA A 256 -32.24 -92.61 -11.09
#